data_AF-A0A9P6ID63-F1
#
_entry.id   AF-A0A9P6ID63-F1
#
_cell.length_a   1.000
_cell.length_b   1.000
_cell.length_c   1.000
_cell.angle_alpha   90.00
_cell.angle_beta   90.00
_cell.angle_gamma   90.00
#
_symmetry.space_group_name_H-M   'P 1'
#
loop_
_entity.id
_entity.type
_entity.pdbx_description
1 polymer ?
#
loop_
_entity_poly.entity_id
_entity_poly.type
_entity_poly.pdbx_seq_one_letter_code
_entity_poly.pdbx_strand_id
1 'polypeptide(L)'
;MAEEHQVAQIDDQIGKGETGQLPRGVPSGGRKLQIAIAAVTLSGKLASIATNILTLPYYRFYQQNTLLPILSIAKSVEECESDEDISAELQRWRDRKLSEFQLVQVASTLVSAAVIGTFSWPAPDDLHWLSPAFWYASISLSLFSILLASSEQFIFQTIDRSPKERNIDKELAMILYIRRSRSVDPVHSPLEEVPPIPQIRAIKLAEEGGWFPKEMPLVEVRWNMIFTWQAPMMLMAYSALCFLAGLTVYVCTPLYVGQGWNDLSKAAVFYLTSFFFCGLTFIWCAYWAYKFVDLEDP
;
A
#
# COMPACT_ATOMS: atom_id res chain seq x y z
N MET A 1 42.14 35.28 -18.15
CA MET A 1 42.01 35.80 -19.53
C MET A 1 41.67 34.73 -20.57
N ALA A 2 42.01 33.45 -20.36
CA ALA A 2 41.61 32.34 -21.26
C ALA A 2 40.21 31.75 -20.95
N GLU A 3 39.75 31.79 -19.70
CA GLU A 3 38.42 31.27 -19.31
C GLU A 3 37.25 32.18 -19.72
N GLU A 4 37.41 33.51 -19.68
CA GLU A 4 36.34 34.43 -20.10
C GLU A 4 36.03 34.35 -21.61
N HIS A 5 37.03 34.02 -22.44
CA HIS A 5 36.80 33.78 -23.87
C HIS A 5 36.08 32.47 -24.16
N GLN A 6 36.20 31.48 -23.27
CA GLN A 6 35.56 30.17 -23.45
C GLN A 6 34.08 30.23 -23.03
N VAL A 7 33.74 31.00 -21.99
CA VAL A 7 32.35 31.22 -21.57
C VAL A 7 31.60 32.10 -22.57
N ALA A 8 32.24 33.13 -23.14
CA ALA A 8 31.64 33.98 -24.17
C ALA A 8 31.40 33.23 -25.50
N GLN A 9 32.21 32.23 -25.84
CA GLN A 9 31.97 31.35 -27.00
C GLN A 9 30.81 30.38 -26.77
N ILE A 10 30.60 29.94 -25.52
CA ILE A 10 29.50 29.02 -25.18
C ILE A 10 28.16 29.77 -25.23
N ASP A 11 28.09 31.02 -24.77
CA ASP A 11 26.87 31.84 -24.85
C ASP A 11 26.53 32.25 -26.30
N ASP A 12 27.52 32.56 -27.15
CA ASP A 12 27.27 32.87 -28.58
C ASP A 12 26.84 31.62 -29.38
N GLN A 13 27.24 30.42 -28.96
CA GLN A 13 26.78 29.17 -29.56
C GLN A 13 25.36 28.76 -29.12
N ILE A 14 24.96 29.08 -27.88
CA ILE A 14 23.59 28.86 -27.40
C ILE A 14 22.60 29.80 -28.12
N GLY A 15 23.05 31.00 -28.53
CA GLY A 15 22.26 31.96 -29.31
C GLY A 15 22.04 31.57 -30.79
N LYS A 16 22.89 30.73 -31.38
CA LYS A 16 22.87 30.41 -32.82
C LYS A 16 22.18 29.11 -33.22
N GLY A 17 21.65 28.33 -32.28
CA GLY A 17 20.77 27.21 -32.59
C GLY A 17 21.42 26.09 -33.41
N GLU A 18 22.73 25.89 -33.29
CA GLU A 18 23.41 24.73 -33.89
C GLU A 18 23.28 23.54 -32.96
N THR A 19 22.19 22.79 -33.17
CA THR A 19 21.89 21.55 -32.47
C THR A 19 22.92 20.48 -32.77
N GLY A 20 23.70 20.09 -31.76
CA GLY A 20 24.26 18.74 -31.69
C GLY A 20 23.13 17.71 -31.84
N GLN A 21 23.36 16.69 -32.66
CA GLN A 21 22.35 15.67 -33.01
C GLN A 21 21.70 15.04 -31.76
N LEU A 22 20.45 15.43 -31.53
CA LEU A 22 19.57 14.74 -30.58
C LEU A 22 19.11 13.40 -31.19
N PRO A 23 18.93 12.36 -30.37
CA PRO A 23 18.49 11.04 -30.84
C PRO A 23 17.13 11.13 -31.56
N ARG A 24 16.98 10.33 -32.64
CA ARG A 24 15.80 10.30 -33.50
C ARG A 24 14.52 10.04 -32.70
N GLY A 25 13.64 11.05 -32.65
CA GLY A 25 12.33 10.97 -32.02
C GLY A 25 11.88 12.25 -31.28
N VAL A 26 12.79 13.18 -31.02
CA VAL A 26 12.47 14.43 -30.30
C VAL A 26 11.89 15.49 -31.27
N PRO A 27 10.66 15.99 -31.08
CA PRO A 27 10.06 16.98 -31.97
C PRO A 27 10.78 18.34 -31.85
N SER A 28 11.40 18.83 -32.93
CA SER A 28 12.23 20.05 -32.94
C SER A 28 11.45 21.39 -32.94
N GLY A 29 10.26 21.43 -32.33
CA GLY A 29 9.46 22.66 -32.25
C GLY A 29 9.19 23.02 -30.81
N GLY A 30 9.69 24.17 -30.33
CA GLY A 30 9.61 24.60 -28.92
C GLY A 30 8.20 24.52 -28.31
N ARG A 31 7.15 24.82 -29.09
CA ARG A 31 5.75 24.63 -28.68
C ARG A 31 5.33 23.17 -28.53
N LYS A 32 5.74 22.29 -29.46
CA LYS A 32 5.43 20.85 -29.40
C LYS A 32 6.18 20.16 -28.27
N LEU A 33 7.42 20.57 -28.01
CA LEU A 33 8.23 20.09 -26.90
C LEU A 33 7.62 20.49 -25.55
N GLN A 34 7.17 21.74 -25.39
CA GLN A 34 6.50 22.17 -24.16
C GLN A 34 5.15 21.46 -23.94
N ILE A 35 4.36 21.23 -24.98
CA ILE A 35 3.11 20.46 -24.88
C ILE A 35 3.41 19.00 -24.49
N ALA A 36 4.46 18.39 -25.05
CA ALA A 36 4.87 17.04 -24.69
C ALA A 36 5.36 16.94 -23.24
N ILE A 37 6.18 17.89 -22.77
CA ILE A 37 6.65 17.96 -21.39
C ILE A 37 5.48 18.20 -20.42
N ALA A 38 4.55 19.08 -20.76
CA ALA A 38 3.33 19.32 -19.98
C ALA A 38 2.44 18.08 -19.93
N ALA A 39 2.27 17.36 -21.04
CA ALA A 39 1.51 16.12 -21.08
C ALA A 39 2.15 15.02 -20.23
N VAL A 40 3.48 14.86 -20.29
CA VAL A 40 4.22 13.85 -19.51
C VAL A 40 4.23 14.19 -18.01
N THR A 41 4.36 15.46 -17.64
CA THR A 41 4.28 15.88 -16.23
C THR A 41 2.86 15.82 -15.69
N LEU A 42 1.84 16.13 -16.50
CA LEU A 42 0.44 15.95 -16.14
C LEU A 42 0.10 14.46 -15.99
N SER A 43 0.55 13.59 -16.91
CA SER A 43 0.35 12.15 -16.77
C SER A 43 1.09 11.57 -15.57
N GLY A 44 2.29 12.07 -15.26
CA GLY A 44 3.03 11.69 -14.05
C GLY A 44 2.31 12.11 -12.76
N LYS A 45 1.78 13.34 -12.71
CA LYS A 45 0.97 13.82 -11.58
C LYS A 45 -0.33 13.04 -11.44
N LEU A 46 -1.07 12.83 -12.53
CA LEU A 46 -2.29 12.02 -12.53
C LEU A 46 -2.03 10.58 -12.11
N ALA A 47 -0.94 9.97 -12.57
CA ALA A 47 -0.53 8.64 -12.13
C ALA A 47 -0.21 8.61 -10.64
N SER A 48 0.52 9.60 -10.11
CA SER A 48 0.82 9.69 -8.67
C SER A 48 -0.43 9.94 -7.81
N ILE A 49 -1.38 10.72 -8.32
CA ILE A 49 -2.64 11.00 -7.65
C ILE A 49 -3.50 9.73 -7.68
N ALA A 50 -3.55 9.03 -8.83
CA ALA A 50 -4.26 7.77 -8.96
C ALA A 50 -3.67 6.68 -8.07
N THR A 51 -2.35 6.54 -7.98
CA THR A 51 -1.72 5.59 -7.04
C THR A 51 -1.95 6.00 -5.59
N ASN A 52 -1.88 7.28 -5.25
CA ASN A 52 -2.21 7.74 -3.90
C ASN A 52 -3.68 7.51 -3.55
N ILE A 53 -4.60 7.67 -4.51
CA ILE A 53 -6.04 7.38 -4.33
C ILE A 53 -6.31 5.87 -4.26
N LEU A 54 -5.61 5.07 -5.06
CA LEU A 54 -5.77 3.61 -5.08
C LEU A 54 -5.20 2.95 -3.81
N THR A 55 -4.15 3.56 -3.25
CA THR A 55 -3.52 3.11 -2.00
C THR A 55 -4.11 3.75 -0.75
N LEU A 56 -4.78 4.89 -0.88
CA LEU A 56 -5.47 5.61 0.20
C LEU A 56 -6.35 4.74 1.10
N PRO A 57 -7.16 3.79 0.56
CA PRO A 57 -8.06 2.98 1.37
C PRO A 57 -7.35 2.12 2.41
N TYR A 58 -6.08 1.76 2.18
CA TYR A 58 -5.32 0.89 3.08
C TYR A 58 -4.05 1.54 3.64
N TYR A 59 -3.43 2.50 2.94
CA TYR A 59 -2.16 3.11 3.32
C TYR A 59 -2.22 3.81 4.69
N ARG A 60 -3.35 4.43 5.00
CA ARG A 60 -3.54 5.11 6.29
C ARG A 60 -3.84 4.14 7.43
N PHE A 61 -4.65 3.11 7.17
CA PHE A 61 -4.85 2.01 8.12
C PHE A 61 -3.53 1.28 8.43
N TYR A 62 -2.69 1.09 7.41
CA TYR A 62 -1.35 0.56 7.55
C TYR A 62 -0.50 1.38 8.51
N GLN A 63 -0.47 2.71 8.35
CA GLN A 63 0.28 3.58 9.24
C GLN A 63 -0.24 3.53 10.68
N GLN A 64 -1.55 3.72 10.88
CA GLN A 64 -2.12 3.91 12.23
C GLN A 64 -2.32 2.60 13.01
N ASN A 65 -2.73 1.53 12.35
CA ASN A 65 -3.05 0.27 13.04
C ASN A 65 -1.87 -0.70 13.09
N THR A 66 -0.84 -0.49 12.26
CA THR A 66 0.29 -1.43 12.15
C THR A 66 1.60 -0.76 12.45
N LEU A 67 1.98 0.24 11.65
CA LEU A 67 3.33 0.79 11.71
C LEU A 67 3.58 1.58 13.01
N LEU A 68 2.73 2.54 13.35
CA LEU A 68 2.91 3.39 14.53
C LEU A 68 2.91 2.58 15.84
N PRO A 69 1.97 1.65 16.09
CA PRO A 69 2.02 0.84 17.31
C PRO A 69 3.26 -0.05 17.39
N ILE A 70 3.72 -0.60 16.26
CA ILE A 70 4.93 -1.44 16.23
C ILE A 70 6.18 -0.60 16.53
N LEU A 71 6.25 0.62 16.00
CA LEU A 71 7.34 1.55 16.30
C LEU A 71 7.31 2.01 17.76
N SER A 72 6.13 2.25 18.32
CA SER A 72 5.95 2.56 19.74
C SER A 72 6.45 1.41 20.63
N ILE A 73 6.02 0.17 20.37
CA ILE A 73 6.52 -1.03 21.07
C ILE A 73 8.04 -1.18 20.90
N ALA A 74 8.58 -0.95 19.71
CA ALA A 74 10.02 -1.03 19.47
C ALA A 74 10.80 0.02 20.30
N LYS A 75 10.25 1.23 20.42
CA LYS A 75 10.81 2.31 21.23
C LYS A 75 10.74 1.97 22.73
N SER A 76 9.61 1.48 23.23
CA SER A 76 9.47 1.03 24.63
C SER A 76 10.45 -0.09 24.99
N VAL A 77 10.74 -1.00 24.05
CA VAL A 77 11.76 -2.04 24.22
C VAL A 77 13.17 -1.46 24.23
N GLU A 78 13.46 -0.46 23.40
CA GLU A 78 14.76 0.22 23.34
C GLU A 78 15.02 1.04 24.62
N GLU A 79 13.99 1.71 25.13
CA GLU A 79 14.03 2.50 26.37
C GLU A 79 14.05 1.62 27.65
N CYS A 80 14.03 0.29 27.50
CA CYS A 80 14.03 -0.70 28.58
C CYS A 80 12.90 -0.46 29.60
N GLU A 81 11.69 -0.13 29.11
CA GLU A 81 10.50 -0.03 29.93
C GLU A 81 10.14 -1.38 30.59
N SER A 82 9.29 -1.35 31.61
CA SER A 82 8.90 -2.57 32.34
C SER A 82 8.28 -3.59 31.38
N ASP A 83 8.63 -4.87 31.57
CA ASP A 83 8.03 -5.99 30.82
C ASP A 83 6.49 -5.99 30.92
N GLU A 84 5.92 -5.46 32.01
CA GLU A 84 4.48 -5.29 32.20
C GLU A 84 3.87 -4.27 31.23
N ASP A 85 4.52 -3.11 31.04
CA ASP A 85 4.05 -2.03 30.17
C ASP A 85 4.12 -2.45 28.69
N ILE A 86 5.22 -3.08 28.30
CA ILE A 86 5.40 -3.66 26.96
C ILE A 86 4.33 -4.72 26.69
N SER A 87 4.05 -5.58 27.67
CA SER A 87 3.02 -6.62 27.52
C SER A 87 1.60 -6.04 27.39
N ALA A 88 1.33 -4.90 28.03
CA ALA A 88 0.05 -4.20 27.95
C ALA A 88 -0.14 -3.52 26.59
N GLU A 89 0.91 -2.91 26.04
CA GLU A 89 0.88 -2.31 24.71
C GLU A 89 0.71 -3.37 23.61
N LEU A 90 1.40 -4.50 23.74
CA LEU A 90 1.31 -5.64 22.84
C LEU A 90 -0.08 -6.27 22.83
N GLN A 91 -0.72 -6.38 23.99
CA GLN A 91 -2.14 -6.77 24.12
C GLN A 91 -3.05 -5.83 23.35
N ARG A 92 -2.92 -4.51 23.57
CA ARG A 92 -3.75 -3.50 22.90
C ARG A 92 -3.56 -3.53 21.39
N TRP A 93 -2.32 -3.70 20.89
CA TRP A 93 -2.06 -3.85 19.46
C TRP A 93 -2.73 -5.10 18.90
N ARG A 94 -2.59 -6.24 19.58
CA ARG A 94 -3.18 -7.50 19.17
C ARG A 94 -4.71 -7.47 19.12
N ASP A 95 -5.35 -6.91 20.14
CA ASP A 95 -6.83 -6.83 20.19
C ASP A 95 -7.38 -5.94 19.08
N ARG A 96 -6.66 -4.85 18.76
CA ARG A 96 -6.96 -4.01 17.59
C ARG A 96 -6.81 -4.80 16.29
N LYS A 97 -5.75 -5.60 16.14
CA LYS A 97 -5.54 -6.46 14.97
C LYS A 97 -6.60 -7.55 14.81
N LEU A 98 -7.01 -8.17 15.91
CA LEU A 98 -8.08 -9.17 15.87
C LEU A 98 -9.40 -8.57 15.39
N SER A 99 -9.72 -7.37 15.87
CA SER A 99 -10.90 -6.61 15.45
C SER A 99 -10.82 -6.20 13.98
N GLU A 100 -9.63 -5.80 13.51
CA GLU A 100 -9.37 -5.48 12.10
C GLU A 100 -9.63 -6.68 11.19
N PHE A 101 -9.13 -7.87 11.53
CA PHE A 101 -9.34 -9.08 10.73
C PHE A 101 -10.83 -9.47 10.65
N GLN A 102 -11.56 -9.35 11.75
CA GLN A 102 -13.00 -9.59 11.76
C GLN A 102 -13.74 -8.62 10.84
N LEU A 103 -13.39 -7.33 10.89
CA LEU A 103 -13.96 -6.33 9.99
C LEU A 103 -13.64 -6.64 8.52
N VAL A 104 -12.39 -7.02 8.22
CA VAL A 104 -11.96 -7.42 6.88
C VAL A 104 -12.75 -8.63 6.38
N GLN A 105 -12.97 -9.64 7.21
CA GLN A 105 -13.78 -10.82 6.83
C GLN A 105 -15.22 -10.44 6.51
N VAL A 106 -15.86 -9.61 7.35
CA VAL A 106 -17.23 -9.14 7.12
C VAL A 106 -17.31 -8.33 5.83
N ALA A 107 -16.40 -7.38 5.63
CA ALA A 107 -16.36 -6.54 4.43
C ALA A 107 -16.11 -7.37 3.15
N SER A 108 -15.11 -8.27 3.16
CA SER A 108 -14.82 -9.15 2.02
C SER A 108 -15.98 -10.10 1.70
N THR A 109 -16.72 -10.57 2.72
CA THR A 109 -17.93 -11.39 2.50
C THR A 109 -19.03 -10.60 1.81
N LEU A 110 -19.27 -9.35 2.25
CA LEU A 110 -20.25 -8.46 1.63
C LEU A 110 -19.89 -8.13 0.17
N VAL A 111 -18.62 -7.83 -0.11
CA VAL A 111 -18.15 -7.58 -1.49
C VAL A 111 -18.31 -8.84 -2.34
N SER A 112 -17.94 -10.02 -1.83
CA SER A 112 -18.12 -11.29 -2.55
C SER A 112 -19.58 -11.56 -2.86
N ALA A 113 -20.48 -11.35 -1.89
CA ALA A 113 -21.92 -11.51 -2.09
C ALA A 113 -22.46 -10.53 -3.14
N ALA A 114 -22.00 -9.28 -3.12
CA ALA A 114 -22.36 -8.28 -4.13
C ALA A 114 -21.91 -8.71 -5.53
N VAL A 115 -20.65 -9.17 -5.68
CA VAL A 115 -20.11 -9.68 -6.94
C VAL A 115 -20.92 -10.89 -7.44
N ILE A 116 -21.22 -11.86 -6.57
CA ILE A 116 -22.05 -13.01 -6.93
C ILE A 116 -23.43 -12.56 -7.41
N GLY A 117 -24.02 -11.54 -6.75
CA GLY A 117 -25.27 -10.92 -7.18
C GLY A 117 -25.21 -10.35 -8.60
N THR A 118 -24.09 -9.74 -9.00
CA THR A 118 -23.93 -9.19 -10.36
C THR A 118 -23.92 -10.26 -11.46
N PHE A 119 -23.50 -11.49 -11.16
CA PHE A 119 -23.55 -12.60 -12.13
C PHE A 119 -24.97 -13.05 -12.45
N SER A 120 -25.97 -12.66 -11.66
CA SER A 120 -27.38 -12.92 -11.97
C SER A 120 -27.98 -11.92 -12.97
N TRP A 121 -27.29 -10.81 -13.25
CA TRP A 121 -27.81 -9.77 -14.12
C TRP A 121 -27.72 -10.18 -15.59
N PRO A 122 -28.70 -9.79 -16.43
CA PRO A 122 -28.59 -9.98 -17.86
C PRO A 122 -27.39 -9.18 -18.38
N ALA A 123 -26.47 -9.86 -19.06
CA ALA A 123 -25.34 -9.21 -19.71
C ALA A 123 -25.86 -8.47 -20.96
N PRO A 124 -25.58 -7.17 -21.12
CA PRO A 124 -25.81 -6.48 -22.39
C PRO A 124 -25.01 -7.16 -23.51
N ASP A 125 -25.57 -7.24 -24.72
CA ASP A 125 -24.96 -7.93 -25.86
C ASP A 125 -23.56 -7.38 -26.21
N ASP A 126 -23.33 -6.08 -25.99
CA ASP A 126 -22.07 -5.37 -26.25
C ASP A 126 -21.25 -5.07 -24.97
N LEU A 127 -21.36 -5.91 -23.93
CA LEU A 127 -20.61 -5.71 -22.70
C LEU A 127 -19.10 -5.88 -22.94
N HIS A 128 -18.32 -4.86 -22.58
CA HIS A 128 -16.86 -4.95 -22.60
C HIS A 128 -16.37 -6.04 -21.63
N TRP A 129 -15.46 -6.89 -22.09
CA TRP A 129 -14.81 -7.96 -21.31
C TRP A 129 -14.17 -7.50 -20.00
N LEU A 130 -13.89 -6.20 -19.89
CA LEU A 130 -13.30 -5.58 -18.72
C LEU A 130 -14.21 -5.69 -17.48
N SER A 131 -15.54 -5.64 -17.66
CA SER A 131 -16.51 -5.79 -16.56
C SER A 131 -16.42 -7.16 -15.90
N PRO A 132 -16.60 -8.30 -16.62
CA PRO A 132 -16.48 -9.62 -16.01
C PRO A 132 -15.06 -9.90 -15.51
N ALA A 133 -14.01 -9.42 -16.19
CA ALA A 133 -12.63 -9.56 -15.71
C ALA A 133 -12.43 -8.92 -14.32
N PHE A 134 -12.95 -7.71 -14.12
CA PHE A 134 -12.89 -7.04 -12.82
C PHE A 134 -13.72 -7.74 -11.73
N TRP A 135 -14.88 -8.32 -12.08
CA TRP A 135 -15.67 -9.10 -11.14
C TRP A 135 -14.96 -10.40 -10.73
N TYR A 136 -14.35 -11.13 -11.67
CA TYR A 136 -13.55 -12.31 -11.35
C TYR A 136 -12.32 -11.97 -10.50
N ALA A 137 -11.65 -10.84 -10.77
CA ALA A 137 -10.56 -10.38 -9.94
C ALA A 137 -11.05 -10.02 -8.52
N SER A 138 -12.17 -9.30 -8.42
CA SER A 138 -12.77 -8.87 -7.16
C SER A 138 -13.12 -10.04 -6.25
N ILE A 139 -13.84 -11.05 -6.76
CA ILE A 139 -14.20 -12.24 -5.98
C ILE A 139 -12.97 -13.07 -5.59
N SER A 140 -11.96 -13.16 -6.46
CA SER A 140 -10.73 -13.88 -6.13
C SER A 140 -10.01 -13.20 -4.96
N LEU A 141 -9.84 -11.88 -5.05
CA LEU A 141 -9.15 -11.09 -4.03
C LEU A 141 -9.90 -11.11 -2.69
N SER A 142 -11.24 -11.05 -2.67
CA SER A 142 -12.01 -11.11 -1.42
C SER A 142 -11.94 -12.49 -0.77
N LEU A 143 -11.97 -13.58 -1.55
CA LEU A 143 -11.81 -14.93 -1.00
C LEU A 143 -10.43 -15.13 -0.37
N PHE A 144 -9.35 -14.70 -1.05
CA PHE A 144 -8.01 -14.75 -0.46
C PHE A 144 -7.87 -13.84 0.77
N SER A 145 -8.52 -12.67 0.79
CA SER A 145 -8.59 -11.80 1.96
C SER A 145 -9.23 -12.51 3.17
N ILE A 146 -10.35 -13.20 2.97
CA ILE A 146 -11.03 -13.96 4.05
C ILE A 146 -10.14 -15.09 4.56
N LEU A 147 -9.52 -15.85 3.66
CA LEU A 147 -8.65 -16.97 4.03
C LEU A 147 -7.42 -16.50 4.81
N LEU A 148 -6.75 -15.45 4.36
CA LEU A 148 -5.60 -14.89 5.07
C LEU A 148 -6.00 -14.31 6.42
N ALA A 149 -7.05 -13.47 6.49
CA ALA A 149 -7.57 -12.93 7.74
C ALA A 149 -7.93 -14.04 8.75
N SER A 150 -8.55 -15.13 8.27
CA SER A 150 -8.86 -16.28 9.12
C SER A 150 -7.62 -17.02 9.61
N SER A 151 -6.61 -17.20 8.75
CA SER A 151 -5.37 -17.88 9.13
C SER A 151 -4.58 -17.09 10.16
N GLU A 152 -4.51 -15.76 10.01
CA GLU A 152 -3.82 -14.86 10.93
C GLU A 152 -4.58 -14.74 12.26
N GLN A 153 -5.90 -14.60 12.21
CA GLN A 153 -6.76 -14.62 13.40
C GLN A 153 -6.56 -15.89 14.23
N PHE A 154 -6.45 -17.05 13.58
CA PHE A 154 -6.19 -18.31 14.27
C PHE A 154 -4.82 -18.32 14.99
N ILE A 155 -3.77 -17.77 14.36
CA ILE A 155 -2.44 -17.65 14.97
C ILE A 155 -2.53 -16.80 16.25
N PHE A 156 -3.17 -15.63 16.18
CA PHE A 156 -3.33 -14.75 17.34
C PHE A 156 -4.13 -15.37 18.48
N GLN A 157 -5.23 -16.08 18.16
CA GLN A 157 -6.04 -16.78 19.17
C GLN A 157 -5.29 -17.96 19.81
N THR A 158 -4.43 -18.64 19.05
CA THR A 158 -3.62 -19.75 19.57
C THR A 158 -2.56 -19.24 20.54
N ILE A 159 -1.98 -18.07 20.27
CA ILE A 159 -1.03 -17.41 21.18
C ILE A 159 -1.72 -16.98 22.48
N ASP A 160 -2.94 -16.46 22.40
CA ASP A 160 -3.71 -15.97 23.56
C ASP A 160 -4.11 -17.08 24.56
N ARG A 161 -4.37 -18.30 24.08
CA ARG A 161 -4.79 -19.42 24.94
C ARG A 161 -3.65 -20.06 25.76
N SER A 162 -2.41 -19.59 25.65
CA SER A 162 -1.29 -20.17 26.40
C SER A 162 -1.36 -19.76 27.88
N PRO A 163 -1.65 -20.66 28.84
CA PRO A 163 -1.82 -20.32 30.26
C PRO A 163 -0.49 -20.11 31.02
N LYS A 164 0.64 -20.27 30.33
CA LYS A 164 1.99 -20.17 30.92
C LYS A 164 2.43 -18.72 30.88
N GLU A 165 3.21 -18.27 31.88
CA GLU A 165 3.84 -16.95 31.95
C GLU A 165 4.10 -16.40 30.55
N ARG A 166 3.42 -15.29 30.26
CA ARG A 166 3.33 -14.67 28.94
C ARG A 166 4.75 -14.52 28.42
N ASN A 167 5.14 -15.36 27.47
CA ASN A 167 6.50 -15.35 26.95
C ASN A 167 6.58 -14.19 25.97
N ILE A 168 6.78 -12.99 26.53
CA ILE A 168 6.82 -11.69 25.85
C ILE A 168 7.81 -11.76 24.69
N ASP A 169 8.91 -12.51 24.83
CA ASP A 169 9.89 -12.73 23.78
C ASP A 169 9.30 -13.41 22.53
N LYS A 170 8.30 -14.29 22.64
CA LYS A 170 7.64 -14.94 21.48
C LYS A 170 6.71 -13.99 20.74
N GLU A 171 5.91 -13.21 21.48
CA GLU A 171 5.01 -12.21 20.89
C GLU A 171 5.83 -11.07 20.24
N LEU A 172 6.92 -10.65 20.88
CA LEU A 172 7.88 -9.69 20.33
C LEU A 172 8.63 -10.25 19.13
N ALA A 173 9.11 -11.50 19.17
CA ALA A 173 9.79 -12.13 18.03
C ALA A 173 8.91 -12.17 16.77
N MET A 174 7.60 -12.16 16.95
CA MET A 174 6.64 -12.09 15.84
C MET A 174 6.76 -10.76 15.07
N ILE A 175 7.07 -9.65 15.75
CA ILE A 175 7.07 -8.27 15.24
C ILE A 175 8.49 -7.71 15.02
N LEU A 176 9.41 -8.06 15.92
CA LEU A 176 10.72 -7.46 16.05
C LEU A 176 11.79 -8.56 16.08
N TYR A 177 12.94 -8.28 15.47
CA TYR A 177 14.19 -8.94 15.80
C TYR A 177 14.76 -8.24 17.03
N ILE A 178 14.61 -8.87 18.20
CA ILE A 178 15.27 -8.40 19.42
C ILE A 178 16.64 -9.06 19.47
N ARG A 179 17.70 -8.26 19.29
CA ARG A 179 19.06 -8.72 19.55
C ARG A 179 19.35 -8.52 21.04
N ARG A 180 18.67 -9.28 21.92
CA ARG A 180 18.85 -9.16 23.37
C ARG A 180 20.26 -9.65 23.71
N SER A 181 21.18 -8.72 23.90
CA SER A 181 22.50 -8.99 24.49
C SER A 181 22.32 -9.38 25.95
N ARG A 182 21.81 -10.58 26.22
CA ARG A 182 21.93 -11.24 27.52
C ARG A 182 21.76 -12.76 27.36
N SER A 183 22.86 -13.43 27.00
CA SER A 183 23.14 -14.85 27.27
C SER A 183 22.00 -15.88 27.04
N VAL A 184 21.16 -15.72 26.03
CA VAL A 184 20.20 -16.75 25.64
C VAL A 184 20.38 -17.00 24.15
N ASP A 185 20.88 -18.19 23.82
CA ASP A 185 20.98 -18.66 22.45
C ASP A 185 19.60 -18.59 21.79
N PRO A 186 19.49 -18.07 20.55
CA PRO A 186 18.21 -17.97 19.88
C PRO A 186 17.59 -19.36 19.76
N VAL A 187 16.39 -19.54 20.31
CA VAL A 187 15.62 -20.78 20.16
C VAL A 187 15.31 -20.95 18.67
N HIS A 188 16.04 -21.84 18.03
CA HIS A 188 15.85 -22.20 16.63
C HIS A 188 14.47 -22.86 16.49
N SER A 189 13.60 -22.26 15.66
CA SER A 189 12.39 -22.93 15.18
C SER A 189 12.82 -24.10 14.27
N PRO A 190 12.34 -25.34 14.47
CA PRO A 190 12.76 -26.50 13.68
C PRO A 190 12.44 -26.44 12.17
N LEU A 191 11.82 -25.36 11.68
CA LEU A 191 11.36 -25.23 10.29
C LEU A 191 12.17 -24.22 9.45
N GLU A 192 13.28 -23.69 9.96
CA GLU A 192 14.11 -22.72 9.23
C GLU A 192 15.55 -23.23 9.06
N GLU A 193 15.70 -24.37 8.39
CA GLU A 193 16.97 -24.74 7.74
C GLU A 193 17.08 -24.02 6.39
N VAL A 194 17.30 -22.71 6.44
CA VAL A 194 17.92 -22.00 5.31
C VAL A 194 19.29 -21.57 5.80
N PRO A 195 20.40 -21.94 5.12
CA PRO A 195 21.72 -21.55 5.57
C PRO A 195 21.77 -20.02 5.65
N PRO A 196 22.34 -19.46 6.73
CA PRO A 196 22.53 -18.02 6.80
C PRO A 196 23.40 -17.67 5.60
N ILE A 197 23.06 -16.63 4.84
CA ILE A 197 24.00 -16.04 3.89
C ILE A 197 24.80 -15.00 4.71
N PRO A 198 25.93 -15.36 5.34
CA PRO A 198 26.66 -14.46 6.24
C PRO A 198 27.73 -13.69 5.45
N GLN A 199 27.96 -14.05 4.17
CA GLN A 199 29.13 -13.63 3.41
C GLN A 199 28.83 -12.45 2.46
N ILE A 200 27.60 -12.31 1.95
CA ILE A 200 27.28 -11.21 1.02
C ILE A 200 27.18 -9.85 1.73
N ARG A 201 26.80 -9.83 3.03
CA ARG A 201 26.73 -8.59 3.81
C ARG A 201 28.09 -8.18 4.38
N ALA A 202 28.91 -9.13 4.83
CA ALA A 202 30.26 -8.85 5.36
C ALA A 202 31.23 -8.35 4.28
N ILE A 203 31.14 -8.84 3.04
CA ILE A 203 32.00 -8.40 1.94
C ILE A 203 31.60 -7.00 1.43
N LYS A 204 30.32 -6.61 1.52
CA LYS A 204 29.88 -5.24 1.19
C LYS A 204 30.10 -4.22 2.30
N LEU A 205 30.41 -4.65 3.52
CA LEU A 205 30.64 -3.76 4.68
C LEU A 205 32.08 -3.21 4.77
N ALA A 206 33.00 -3.70 3.94
CA ALA A 206 34.39 -3.26 3.98
C ALA A 206 34.76 -2.19 2.93
N GLU A 207 33.93 -1.93 1.92
CA GLU A 207 34.41 -1.27 0.70
C GLU A 207 33.84 0.12 0.39
N GLU A 208 32.78 0.61 1.04
CA GLU A 208 32.31 1.97 0.81
C GLU A 208 32.16 2.75 2.12
N GLY A 209 32.98 3.80 2.25
CA GLY A 209 32.99 4.78 3.34
C GLY A 209 31.74 5.66 3.39
N GLY A 210 30.57 5.04 3.48
CA GLY A 210 29.29 5.68 3.73
C GLY A 210 29.09 5.91 5.23
N TRP A 211 28.59 7.10 5.57
CA TRP A 211 28.16 7.50 6.91
C TRP A 211 27.04 6.57 7.41
N PHE A 212 27.41 5.49 8.09
CA PHE A 212 26.48 4.68 8.89
C PHE A 212 26.84 4.84 10.37
N PRO A 213 25.86 5.12 11.25
CA PRO A 213 26.10 5.26 12.67
C PRO A 213 26.73 3.98 13.25
N LYS A 214 27.68 4.17 14.16
CA LYS A 214 28.57 3.15 14.73
C LYS A 214 27.84 2.15 15.65
N GLU A 215 26.56 2.35 15.89
CA GLU A 215 25.71 1.54 16.75
C GLU A 215 24.56 0.97 15.92
N MET A 216 24.48 -0.36 15.86
CA MET A 216 23.33 -1.06 15.27
C MET A 216 22.15 -0.94 16.25
N PRO A 217 20.93 -0.61 15.80
CA PRO A 217 19.77 -0.56 16.68
C PRO A 217 19.57 -1.93 17.35
N LEU A 218 19.29 -1.94 18.66
CA LEU A 218 19.09 -3.17 19.45
C LEU A 218 17.84 -3.95 19.02
N VAL A 219 16.95 -3.29 18.29
CA VAL A 219 15.65 -3.78 17.82
C VAL A 219 15.53 -3.49 16.33
N GLU A 220 15.34 -4.52 15.51
CA GLU A 220 15.04 -4.37 14.07
C GLU A 220 13.60 -4.81 13.77
N VAL A 221 12.85 -4.00 13.01
CA VAL A 221 11.47 -4.31 12.65
C VAL A 221 11.41 -5.39 11.55
N ARG A 222 10.55 -6.41 11.74
CA ARG A 222 10.35 -7.50 10.76
C ARG A 222 9.39 -7.08 9.66
N TRP A 223 9.89 -6.41 8.62
CA TRP A 223 9.08 -5.93 7.50
C TRP A 223 8.24 -7.02 6.79
N ASN A 224 8.77 -8.24 6.67
CA ASN A 224 8.03 -9.36 6.08
C ASN A 224 6.79 -9.75 6.90
N MET A 225 6.86 -9.62 8.23
CA MET A 225 5.74 -9.91 9.13
C MET A 225 4.71 -8.78 9.07
N ILE A 226 5.17 -7.53 9.00
CA ILE A 226 4.30 -6.36 8.77
C ILE A 226 3.50 -6.50 7.47
N PHE A 227 4.15 -6.90 6.38
CA PHE A 227 3.45 -7.13 5.11
C PHE A 227 2.41 -8.24 5.23
N THR A 228 2.78 -9.35 5.88
CA THR A 228 1.86 -10.48 6.12
C THR A 228 0.59 -9.99 6.82
N TRP A 229 0.71 -9.27 7.94
CA TRP A 229 -0.44 -8.77 8.70
C TRP A 229 -1.28 -7.70 8.02
N GLN A 230 -0.84 -7.23 6.86
CA GLN A 230 -1.50 -6.17 6.10
C GLN A 230 -2.06 -6.69 4.78
N ALA A 231 -1.61 -7.85 4.32
CA ALA A 231 -2.09 -8.50 3.13
C ALA A 231 -3.63 -8.69 3.14
N PRO A 232 -4.30 -9.13 4.23
CA PRO A 232 -5.75 -9.31 4.21
C PRO A 232 -6.52 -8.01 3.92
N MET A 233 -6.11 -6.90 4.53
CA MET A 233 -6.73 -5.59 4.34
C MET A 233 -6.46 -5.03 2.94
N MET A 234 -5.24 -5.18 2.44
CA MET A 234 -4.88 -4.78 1.08
C MET A 234 -5.75 -5.51 0.04
N LEU A 235 -5.89 -6.83 0.18
CA LEU A 235 -6.70 -7.64 -0.73
C LEU A 235 -8.19 -7.27 -0.66
N MET A 236 -8.73 -6.99 0.53
CA MET A 236 -10.10 -6.50 0.70
C MET A 236 -10.30 -5.15 -0.02
N ALA A 237 -9.38 -4.21 0.16
CA ALA A 237 -9.45 -2.89 -0.48
C ALA A 237 -9.39 -3.01 -2.01
N TYR A 238 -8.47 -3.82 -2.55
CA TYR A 238 -8.38 -4.06 -3.99
C TYR A 238 -9.61 -4.79 -4.53
N SER A 239 -10.18 -5.73 -3.78
CA SER A 239 -11.43 -6.39 -4.15
C SER A 239 -12.57 -5.39 -4.32
N ALA A 240 -12.73 -4.45 -3.38
CA ALA A 240 -13.75 -3.40 -3.46
C ALA A 240 -13.51 -2.47 -4.66
N LEU A 241 -12.25 -2.08 -4.91
CA LEU A 241 -11.90 -1.25 -6.07
C LEU A 241 -12.18 -1.95 -7.40
N CYS A 242 -11.82 -3.24 -7.52
CA CYS A 242 -12.15 -4.04 -8.70
C CYS A 242 -13.67 -4.17 -8.88
N PHE A 243 -14.44 -4.38 -7.81
CA PHE A 243 -15.89 -4.43 -7.89
C PHE A 243 -16.48 -3.12 -8.44
N LEU A 244 -16.07 -1.97 -7.87
CA LEU A 244 -16.53 -0.66 -8.32
C LEU A 244 -16.12 -0.35 -9.76
N ALA A 245 -14.91 -0.77 -10.17
CA ALA A 245 -14.45 -0.62 -11.56
C ALA A 245 -15.31 -1.45 -12.52
N GLY A 246 -15.56 -2.73 -12.21
CA GLY A 246 -16.42 -3.60 -13.00
C GLY A 246 -17.86 -3.06 -13.09
N LEU A 247 -18.43 -2.63 -11.95
CA LEU A 247 -19.75 -2.03 -11.91
C LEU A 247 -19.85 -0.76 -12.76
N THR A 248 -18.82 0.09 -12.72
CA THR A 248 -18.77 1.32 -13.50
C THR A 248 -18.71 1.03 -15.00
N VAL A 249 -17.94 0.03 -15.43
CA VAL A 249 -17.90 -0.39 -16.84
C VAL A 249 -19.27 -0.93 -17.27
N TYR A 250 -19.89 -1.78 -16.45
CA TYR A 250 -21.22 -2.35 -16.71
C TYR A 250 -22.30 -1.27 -16.89
N VAL A 251 -22.39 -0.34 -15.95
CA VAL A 251 -23.39 0.75 -15.99
C VAL A 251 -23.13 1.72 -17.14
N CYS A 252 -21.86 1.91 -17.54
CA CYS A 252 -21.49 2.77 -18.67
C CYS A 252 -21.71 2.12 -20.05
N THR A 253 -22.16 0.87 -20.14
CA THR A 253 -22.48 0.18 -21.40
C THR A 253 -23.25 1.02 -22.43
N PRO A 254 -24.42 1.58 -22.11
CA PRO A 254 -25.19 2.39 -23.06
C PRO A 254 -24.43 3.64 -23.58
N LEU A 255 -23.45 4.16 -22.83
CA LEU A 255 -22.70 5.36 -23.21
C LEU A 255 -21.68 5.07 -24.31
N TYR A 256 -20.97 3.94 -24.25
CA TYR A 256 -19.94 3.61 -25.24
C TYR A 256 -20.50 2.89 -26.48
N VAL A 257 -21.61 2.18 -26.36
CA VAL A 257 -22.30 1.54 -27.51
C VAL A 257 -22.98 2.58 -28.41
N GLY A 258 -23.18 3.80 -27.92
CA GLY A 258 -23.76 4.89 -28.71
C GLY A 258 -25.25 4.71 -28.99
N GLN A 259 -26.00 4.05 -28.09
CA GLN A 259 -27.44 3.78 -28.24
C GLN A 259 -28.34 5.04 -28.21
N GLY A 260 -27.75 6.25 -28.15
CA GLY A 260 -28.48 7.51 -28.04
C GLY A 260 -28.89 7.86 -26.61
N TRP A 261 -29.73 8.89 -26.47
CA TRP A 261 -30.19 9.41 -25.17
C TRP A 261 -31.40 8.62 -24.63
N ASN A 262 -31.17 7.34 -24.31
CA ASN A 262 -32.17 6.44 -23.77
C ASN A 262 -32.21 6.50 -22.24
N ASP A 263 -33.22 5.88 -21.62
CA ASP A 263 -33.36 5.88 -20.14
C ASP A 263 -32.18 5.17 -19.45
N LEU A 264 -31.59 4.16 -20.09
CA LEU A 264 -30.34 3.50 -19.66
C LEU A 264 -29.15 4.48 -19.66
N SER A 265 -29.01 5.32 -20.69
CA SER A 265 -27.96 6.33 -20.77
C SER A 265 -28.12 7.41 -19.70
N LYS A 266 -29.37 7.83 -19.41
CA LYS A 266 -29.67 8.77 -18.32
C LYS A 266 -29.31 8.16 -16.95
N ALA A 267 -29.66 6.90 -16.73
CA ALA A 267 -29.32 6.18 -15.50
C ALA A 267 -27.79 6.07 -15.32
N ALA A 268 -27.05 5.82 -16.39
CA ALA A 268 -25.59 5.77 -16.37
C ALA A 268 -24.96 7.12 -15.99
N VAL A 269 -25.44 8.22 -16.56
CA VAL A 269 -24.98 9.57 -16.21
C VAL A 269 -25.30 9.91 -14.75
N PHE A 270 -26.49 9.54 -14.27
CA PHE A 270 -26.86 9.73 -12.88
C PHE A 270 -25.95 8.93 -11.92
N TYR A 271 -25.68 7.67 -12.25
CA TYR A 271 -24.74 6.83 -11.51
C TYR A 271 -23.34 7.46 -11.45
N LEU A 272 -22.77 7.90 -12.58
CA LEU A 272 -21.45 8.52 -12.62
C LEU A 272 -21.39 9.80 -11.78
N THR A 273 -22.43 10.62 -11.85
CA THR A 273 -22.53 11.86 -11.07
C THR A 273 -22.60 11.55 -9.57
N SER A 274 -23.46 10.60 -9.18
CA SER A 274 -23.57 10.15 -7.79
C SER A 274 -22.26 9.54 -7.30
N PHE A 275 -21.61 8.69 -8.11
CA PHE A 275 -20.34 8.04 -7.77
C PHE A 275 -19.23 9.06 -7.56
N PHE A 276 -19.17 10.10 -8.40
CA PHE A 276 -18.23 11.21 -8.24
C PHE A 276 -18.44 11.97 -6.92
N PHE A 277 -19.67 12.34 -6.58
CA PHE A 277 -19.96 13.02 -5.31
C PHE A 277 -19.69 12.14 -4.09
N CYS A 278 -20.02 10.85 -4.16
CA CYS A 278 -19.67 9.89 -3.11
C CYS A 278 -18.15 9.77 -2.95
N GLY A 279 -17.40 9.71 -4.06
CA GLY A 279 -15.94 9.67 -4.05
C GLY A 279 -15.31 10.92 -3.44
N LEU A 280 -15.80 12.11 -3.82
CA LEU A 280 -15.36 13.38 -3.22
C LEU A 280 -15.66 13.43 -1.72
N THR A 281 -16.85 13.01 -1.31
CA THR A 281 -17.25 12.97 0.10
C THR A 281 -16.39 11.98 0.87
N PHE A 282 -16.10 10.82 0.31
CA PHE A 282 -15.20 9.83 0.91
C PHE A 282 -13.79 10.40 1.10
N ILE A 283 -13.21 11.01 0.06
CA ILE A 283 -11.87 11.63 0.14
C ILE A 283 -11.87 12.76 1.18
N TRP A 284 -12.92 13.58 1.21
CA TRP A 284 -13.05 14.66 2.18
C TRP A 284 -13.13 14.12 3.62
N CYS A 285 -14.00 13.15 3.87
CA CYS A 285 -14.12 12.51 5.19
C CYS A 285 -12.82 11.84 5.60
N ALA A 286 -12.17 11.09 4.71
CA ALA A 286 -10.88 10.48 4.98
C ALA A 286 -9.82 11.55 5.30
N TYR A 287 -9.74 12.62 4.52
CA TYR A 287 -8.78 13.69 4.77
C TYR A 287 -8.98 14.35 6.15
N TRP A 288 -10.22 14.73 6.49
CA TRP A 288 -10.49 15.47 7.72
C TRP A 288 -10.53 14.60 8.97
N ALA A 289 -11.07 13.38 8.88
CA ALA A 289 -11.07 12.44 10.00
C ALA A 289 -9.65 12.16 10.49
N TYR A 290 -8.68 12.09 9.58
CA TYR A 290 -7.29 11.77 9.96
C TYR A 290 -6.43 13.01 10.22
N LYS A 291 -6.67 14.15 9.55
CA LYS A 291 -5.94 15.41 9.85
C LYS A 291 -6.16 15.91 11.29
N PHE A 292 -7.32 15.64 11.87
CA PHE A 292 -7.63 16.04 13.25
C PHE A 292 -7.45 14.91 14.28
N VAL A 293 -7.16 13.70 13.82
CA VAL A 293 -6.81 12.55 14.67
C VAL A 293 -5.30 12.27 14.57
N ASP A 294 -4.51 13.30 14.22
CA ASP A 294 -3.10 13.34 14.61
C ASP A 294 -3.07 13.44 16.15
N LEU A 295 -3.00 12.27 16.79
CA LEU A 295 -2.43 12.08 18.13
C LEU A 295 -0.93 12.41 18.02
N GLU A 296 -0.62 13.66 17.69
CA GLU A 296 0.72 14.22 17.57
C GLU A 296 1.38 14.49 18.93
N ASP A 297 0.97 13.76 19.97
CA ASP A 297 1.72 13.67 21.21
C ASP A 297 2.14 12.19 21.41
N PRO A 298 3.45 11.89 21.42
CA PRO A 298 3.96 10.58 21.83
C PRO A 298 3.59 10.25 23.27
#